data_AF-A0A815FKF2-F1
#
_entry.id   AF-A0A815FKF2-F1
#
_cell.length_a   1.000
_cell.length_b   1.000
_cell.length_c   1.000
_cell.angle_alpha   90.00
_cell.angle_beta   90.00
_cell.angle_gamma   90.00
#
_symmetry.space_group_name_H-M   'P 1'
#
loop_
_entity.id
_entity.type
_entity.pdbx_description
1 polymer ?
#
loop_
_entity_poly.entity_id
_entity_poly.type
_entity_poly.pdbx_seq_one_letter_code
_entity_poly.pdbx_strand_id
1 'polypeptide(L)'
;MIKDHLLMRRLNPLSNGQVERYNSTMDAKIAALSNIYKIHLDDQLPFVTFNYNTSVHSSTKQIPFEMMYGRAPVLPFDYQGDNVTIQYDDDHVKKLNQFLTKLNE
;
A
#
# COMPACT_ATOMS: atom_id res chain seq x y z
N MET A 1 29.08 17.85 -25.29
CA MET A 1 27.76 17.68 -24.65
C MET A 1 27.31 16.25 -24.91
N ILE A 2 27.92 15.32 -24.17
CA ILE A 2 27.79 13.87 -24.38
C ILE A 2 26.52 13.46 -23.65
N LYS A 3 25.66 12.72 -24.34
CA LYS A 3 24.41 12.18 -23.82
C LYS A 3 24.68 11.45 -22.50
N ASP A 4 24.21 12.02 -21.39
CA ASP A 4 24.11 11.36 -20.08
C ASP A 4 23.06 10.24 -20.06
N HIS A 5 22.83 9.59 -21.22
CA HIS A 5 22.26 8.26 -21.31
C HIS A 5 23.36 7.26 -20.97
N LEU A 6 23.74 7.22 -19.70
CA LEU A 6 24.24 6.02 -19.03
C LEU A 6 23.10 4.97 -19.01
N LEU A 7 22.66 4.55 -20.20
CA LEU A 7 21.97 3.28 -20.41
C LEU A 7 22.81 2.27 -19.63
N MET A 8 22.26 1.78 -18.51
CA MET A 8 22.74 0.62 -17.74
C MET A 8 24.02 0.10 -18.33
N ARG A 9 25.20 0.54 -17.86
CA ARG A 9 26.48 0.13 -18.43
C ARG A 9 26.57 -1.39 -18.26
N ARG A 10 26.13 -2.06 -19.33
CA ARG A 10 25.89 -3.46 -19.59
C ARG A 10 26.33 -4.42 -18.48
N LEU A 11 25.35 -5.13 -17.91
CA LEU A 11 25.54 -6.51 -17.44
C LEU A 11 26.69 -6.71 -16.43
N ASN A 12 26.79 -5.85 -15.41
CA ASN A 12 27.75 -6.09 -14.34
C ASN A 12 27.02 -6.56 -13.07
N PRO A 13 26.90 -7.88 -12.82
CA PRO A 13 26.15 -8.43 -11.69
C PRO A 13 26.66 -7.94 -10.32
N LEU A 14 27.90 -7.44 -10.27
CA LEU A 14 28.52 -6.88 -9.07
C LEU A 14 28.16 -5.41 -8.80
N SER A 15 27.77 -4.63 -9.82
CA SER A 15 27.61 -3.18 -9.68
C SER A 15 26.18 -2.76 -9.35
N ASN A 16 25.17 -3.60 -9.61
CA ASN A 16 23.77 -3.22 -9.46
C ASN A 16 22.88 -4.28 -8.78
N GLY A 17 23.47 -5.29 -8.14
CA GLY A 17 22.72 -6.43 -7.58
C GLY A 17 21.67 -6.07 -6.52
N GLN A 18 21.78 -4.92 -5.85
CA GLN A 18 20.74 -4.41 -4.96
C GLN A 18 19.55 -3.84 -5.73
N VAL A 19 19.81 -3.08 -6.80
CA VAL A 19 18.77 -2.52 -7.68
C VAL A 19 18.10 -3.62 -8.50
N GLU A 20 18.84 -4.61 -8.96
CA GLU A 20 18.29 -5.75 -9.69
C GLU A 20 17.37 -6.61 -8.82
N ARG A 21 17.76 -6.87 -7.56
CA ARG A 21 16.89 -7.55 -6.59
C ARG A 21 15.66 -6.72 -6.22
N TYR A 22 15.83 -5.41 -6.10
CA TYR A 22 14.71 -4.49 -5.93
C TYR A 22 13.72 -4.63 -7.08
N ASN A 23 14.19 -4.45 -8.32
CA ASN A 23 13.37 -4.53 -9.52
C ASN A 23 12.68 -5.89 -9.63
N SER A 24 13.40 -6.99 -9.39
CA SER A 24 12.82 -8.33 -9.41
C SER A 24 11.70 -8.52 -8.37
N THR A 25 11.87 -8.00 -7.16
CA THR A 25 10.83 -8.06 -6.11
C THR A 25 9.63 -7.21 -6.49
N MET A 26 9.88 -6.02 -7.05
CA MET A 26 8.84 -5.10 -7.51
C MET A 26 8.04 -5.73 -8.65
N ASP A 27 8.72 -6.29 -9.65
CA ASP A 27 8.13 -6.98 -10.80
C ASP A 27 7.27 -8.16 -10.36
N ALA A 28 7.73 -8.95 -9.39
CA ALA A 28 6.96 -10.07 -8.85
C ALA A 28 5.65 -9.60 -8.15
N LYS A 29 5.71 -8.51 -7.38
CA LYS A 29 4.53 -7.92 -6.73
C LYS A 29 3.55 -7.33 -7.76
N ILE A 30 4.08 -6.63 -8.76
CA ILE A 30 3.28 -6.06 -9.85
C ILE A 30 2.64 -7.17 -10.67
N ALA A 31 3.35 -8.26 -10.98
CA ALA A 31 2.81 -9.42 -11.69
C ALA A 31 1.67 -10.10 -10.91
N ALA A 32 1.83 -10.24 -9.59
CA ALA A 32 0.79 -10.78 -8.73
C ALA A 32 -0.49 -9.91 -8.75
N LEU A 33 -0.35 -8.59 -8.68
CA LEU A 33 -1.48 -7.67 -8.73
C LEU A 33 -2.08 -7.53 -10.12
N SER A 34 -1.27 -7.57 -11.17
CA SER A 34 -1.73 -7.56 -12.56
C SER A 34 -2.64 -8.75 -12.83
N ASN A 35 -2.34 -9.94 -12.28
CA ASN A 35 -3.23 -11.09 -12.40
C ASN A 35 -4.61 -10.89 -11.74
N ILE A 36 -4.70 -10.03 -10.71
CA ILE A 36 -5.93 -9.80 -9.93
C ILE A 36 -6.71 -8.57 -10.47
N TYR A 37 -6.01 -7.50 -10.83
CA TYR A 37 -6.57 -6.18 -11.14
C TYR A 37 -6.14 -5.68 -12.53
N LYS A 38 -6.18 -6.54 -13.56
CA LYS A 38 -5.69 -6.29 -14.93
C LYS A 38 -6.03 -4.92 -15.54
N ILE A 39 -7.13 -4.29 -15.14
CA ILE A 39 -7.65 -3.04 -15.72
C ILE A 39 -7.17 -1.79 -14.94
N HIS A 40 -6.73 -1.94 -13.69
CA HIS A 40 -6.46 -0.83 -12.76
C HIS A 40 -5.05 -0.89 -12.17
N LEU A 41 -4.07 -1.45 -12.90
CA LEU A 41 -2.72 -1.66 -12.39
C LEU A 41 -2.05 -0.33 -11.96
N ASP A 42 -2.30 0.75 -12.71
CA ASP A 42 -1.76 2.08 -12.41
C ASP A 42 -2.25 2.58 -11.04
N ASP A 43 -3.51 2.29 -10.69
CA ASP A 43 -4.10 2.64 -9.40
C ASP A 43 -3.47 1.82 -8.26
N GLN A 44 -2.91 0.64 -8.56
CA GLN A 44 -2.31 -0.26 -7.58
C GLN A 44 -0.82 0.02 -7.30
N LEU A 45 -0.11 0.71 -8.21
CA LEU A 45 1.32 1.00 -8.09
C LEU A 45 1.71 1.75 -6.79
N PRO A 46 0.96 2.77 -6.34
CA PRO A 46 1.26 3.43 -5.06
C PRO A 46 1.21 2.48 -3.87
N PHE A 47 0.29 1.51 -3.88
CA PHE A 47 0.13 0.53 -2.79
C PHE A 47 1.29 -0.46 -2.75
N VAL A 48 1.78 -0.92 -3.91
CA VAL A 48 2.97 -1.78 -4.00
C VAL A 48 4.19 -1.06 -3.44
N THR A 49 4.37 0.18 -3.87
CA THR A 49 5.50 1.02 -3.46
C THR A 49 5.45 1.30 -1.96
N PHE A 50 4.26 1.61 -1.44
CA PHE A 50 4.04 1.78 -0.01
C PHE A 50 4.38 0.52 0.77
N ASN A 51 3.82 -0.64 0.40
CA ASN A 51 4.10 -1.92 1.04
C ASN A 51 5.59 -2.26 1.02
N TYR A 52 6.27 -2.01 -0.10
CA TYR A 52 7.71 -2.20 -0.22
C TYR A 52 8.49 -1.35 0.77
N ASN A 53 8.14 -0.07 0.91
CA ASN A 53 8.84 0.89 1.77
C ASN A 53 8.60 0.64 3.27
N THR A 54 7.44 0.07 3.64
CA THR A 54 7.05 -0.13 5.05
C THR A 54 7.22 -1.56 5.56
N SER A 55 7.57 -2.51 4.70
CA SER A 55 7.81 -3.91 5.11
C SER A 55 9.28 -4.16 5.45
N VAL A 56 9.55 -5.16 6.30
CA VAL A 56 10.92 -5.61 6.59
C VAL A 56 11.52 -6.30 5.38
N HIS A 57 12.70 -5.86 4.98
CA HIS A 57 13.44 -6.44 3.86
C HIS A 57 14.24 -7.66 4.29
N SER A 58 14.18 -8.73 3.50
CA SER A 58 14.86 -9.99 3.85
C SER A 58 16.39 -9.87 3.85
N SER A 59 16.93 -8.98 3.00
CA SER A 59 18.37 -8.75 2.80
C SER A 59 19.00 -7.86 3.88
N THR A 60 18.31 -6.78 4.27
CA THR A 60 18.80 -5.82 5.26
C THR A 60 18.26 -6.08 6.67
N LYS A 61 17.19 -6.89 6.79
CA LYS A 61 16.41 -7.08 8.01
C LYS A 61 15.84 -5.78 8.58
N GLN A 62 15.70 -4.76 7.74
CA GLN A 62 15.29 -3.42 8.11
C GLN A 62 14.16 -2.92 7.20
N ILE A 63 13.43 -1.91 7.66
CA ILE A 63 12.37 -1.25 6.89
C ILE A 63 12.99 -0.08 6.11
N PRO A 64 12.87 -0.01 4.77
CA PRO A 64 13.45 1.07 3.96
C PRO A 64 13.02 2.47 4.38
N PHE A 65 11.75 2.64 4.73
CA PHE A 65 11.24 3.90 5.25
C PHE A 65 11.96 4.34 6.53
N GLU A 66 12.17 3.42 7.47
CA GLU A 66 12.90 3.72 8.71
C GLU A 66 14.37 4.05 8.44
N MET A 67 15.02 3.33 7.53
CA MET A 67 16.39 3.62 7.12
C MET A 67 16.54 5.00 6.47
N MET A 68 15.53 5.44 5.71
CA MET A 68 15.57 6.72 4.99
C MET A 68 15.19 7.92 5.88
N TYR A 69 14.20 7.74 6.77
CA TYR A 69 13.60 8.85 7.52
C TYR A 69 13.89 8.81 9.03
N GLY A 70 14.53 7.76 9.54
CA GLY A 70 14.87 7.62 10.95
C GLY A 70 13.66 7.45 11.89
N ARG A 71 12.46 7.19 11.36
CA ARG A 71 11.24 6.98 12.13
C ARG A 71 10.42 5.83 11.55
N ALA A 72 9.63 5.18 12.41
CA ALA A 72 8.67 4.18 11.99
C ALA A 72 7.63 4.77 11.01
N PRO A 73 7.24 4.05 9.95
CA PRO A 73 6.12 4.46 9.11
C PRO A 73 4.84 4.42 9.93
N VAL A 74 4.01 5.47 9.82
CA VAL A 74 2.66 5.48 10.39
C VAL A 74 1.72 4.89 9.36
N LEU A 75 1.14 3.74 9.68
CA LEU A 75 0.28 2.99 8.78
C LEU A 75 -1.19 3.39 9.03
N PRO A 76 -2.06 3.39 8.00
CA PRO A 76 -3.47 3.76 8.17
C PRO A 76 -4.21 2.95 9.24
N PHE A 77 -3.76 1.73 9.50
CA PHE A 77 -4.30 0.86 10.54
C PHE A 77 -3.70 1.11 11.94
N ASP A 78 -2.59 1.84 12.04
CA ASP A 78 -2.07 2.32 13.34
C ASP A 78 -2.97 3.46 13.87
N TYR A 79 -3.69 4.14 12.98
CA TYR A 79 -4.82 5.00 13.31
C TYR A 79 -6.05 4.14 13.65
N GLN A 80 -5.98 3.40 14.75
CA GLN A 80 -7.18 3.04 15.49
C GLN A 80 -7.64 4.32 16.21
N GLY A 81 -8.23 5.26 15.47
CA GLY A 81 -9.04 6.30 16.09
C GLY A 81 -10.03 5.62 17.02
N ASP A 82 -10.25 6.21 18.21
CA ASP A 82 -11.12 5.68 19.27
C ASP A 82 -12.23 4.86 18.67
N ASN A 83 -12.26 3.55 18.97
CA ASN A 83 -13.26 2.62 18.45
C ASN A 83 -14.59 3.35 18.41
N VAL A 84 -15.10 3.65 17.21
CA VAL A 84 -16.37 4.36 17.06
C VAL A 84 -17.39 3.49 17.76
N THR A 85 -17.69 3.86 19.01
CA THR A 85 -18.71 3.19 19.77
C THR A 85 -19.95 3.63 19.04
N ILE A 86 -20.59 2.71 18.33
CA ILE A 86 -21.86 2.99 17.67
C ILE A 86 -22.78 3.40 18.81
N GLN A 87 -22.94 4.70 19.02
CA GLN A 87 -23.89 5.22 19.98
C GLN A 87 -25.24 4.89 19.40
N TYR A 88 -25.94 4.00 20.09
CA TYR A 88 -27.30 3.62 19.75
C TYR A 88 -28.17 4.87 19.89
N ASP A 89 -28.50 5.49 18.75
CA ASP A 89 -29.39 6.63 18.70
C ASP A 89 -30.84 6.14 18.77
N ASP A 90 -31.41 6.18 19.98
CA ASP A 90 -32.80 5.80 20.25
C ASP A 90 -33.80 6.56 19.37
N ASP A 91 -33.50 7.80 18.98
CA ASP A 91 -34.39 8.61 18.15
C ASP A 91 -34.35 8.16 16.69
N HIS A 92 -33.19 7.72 16.19
CA HIS A 92 -33.08 7.11 14.87
C HIS A 92 -33.89 5.81 14.79
N VAL A 93 -33.84 4.97 15.82
CA VAL A 93 -34.58 3.70 15.86
C VAL A 93 -36.09 3.94 15.92
N LYS A 94 -36.56 4.92 16.69
CA LYS A 94 -37.99 5.30 16.72
C LYS A 94 -38.48 5.78 15.36
N LYS A 95 -37.69 6.63 14.67
CA LYS A 95 -38.01 7.10 13.32
C LYS A 95 -38.07 5.95 12.32
N LEU A 96 -37.12 5.02 12.40
CA LEU A 96 -37.10 3.82 11.57
C LEU A 96 -38.36 2.97 11.77
N ASN A 97 -38.72 2.70 13.03
CA ASN A 97 -39.91 1.90 13.34
C ASN A 97 -41.20 2.59 12.87
N GLN A 98 -41.33 3.92 13.06
CA GLN A 98 -42.46 4.68 12.53
C GLN A 98 -42.55 4.58 11.00
N PHE A 99 -41.41 4.64 10.30
CA PHE A 99 -41.38 4.52 8.85
C PHE A 99 -41.79 3.12 8.39
N LEU A 100 -41.29 2.08 9.05
CA LEU A 100 -41.65 0.68 8.77
C LEU A 100 -43.13 0.42 9.04
N THR A 101 -43.71 1.00 10.10
CA THR A 101 -45.14 0.89 10.36
C THR A 101 -45.97 1.55 9.26
N LYS A 102 -45.57 2.72 8.77
CA LYS A 102 -46.25 3.43 7.67
C LYS A 102 -46.17 2.71 6.32
N LEU A 103 -45.16 1.86 6.11
CA LEU A 103 -45.02 1.07 4.88
C LEU A 103 -45.84 -0.22 4.90
N ASN A 104 -46.28 -0.64 6.08
CA ASN A 104 -47.06 -1.87 6.27
C ASN A 104 -48.56 -1.59 6.46
N GLU A 105 -48.98 -0.34 6.26
CA GLU A 105 -50.37 0.13 6.05
C GLU A 105 -50.62 0.34 4.55
#